data_AF-A0A962GW67-F1
#
_entry.id   AF-A0A962GW67-F1
#
_cell.length_a   1.000
_cell.length_b   1.000
_cell.length_c   1.000
_cell.angle_alpha   90.00
_cell.angle_beta   90.00
_cell.angle_gamma   90.00
#
_symmetry.space_group_name_H-M   'P 1'
#
loop_
_entity.id
_entity.type
_entity.pdbx_description
1 polymer ?
#
loop_
_entity_poly.entity_id
_entity_poly.type
_entity_poly.pdbx_seq_one_letter_code
_entity_poly.pdbx_strand_id
1 'polypeptide(L)'
;MENSMKSKLIATVALLAIAPLAAFAADGPGHCNYTQKNMFAGPFKVCDMPASADKCTELGKTDDNSDAAHGDGACPDAGRVGICDMGDNGLRIYYDGDPDGLEIGCGFQGGEWKTTAK
;
A
#
# COMPACT_ATOMS: atom_id res chain seq x y z
N MET A 1 -49.55 -47.79 -10.07
CA MET A 1 -49.72 -46.94 -11.27
C MET A 1 -50.58 -45.76 -10.85
N GLU A 2 -49.94 -44.62 -10.55
CA GLU A 2 -49.84 -43.45 -11.44
C GLU A 2 -51.15 -42.62 -11.41
N ASN A 3 -51.22 -41.30 -11.29
CA ASN A 3 -50.26 -40.21 -11.10
C ASN A 3 -51.08 -39.04 -10.52
N SER A 4 -50.64 -38.44 -9.42
CA SER A 4 -51.20 -37.19 -8.89
C SER A 4 -50.27 -36.05 -9.28
N MET A 5 -50.56 -35.39 -10.40
CA MET A 5 -49.90 -34.12 -10.76
C MET A 5 -50.61 -32.98 -10.02
N LYS A 6 -49.97 -32.46 -8.96
CA LYS A 6 -50.31 -31.18 -8.34
C LYS A 6 -49.08 -30.29 -8.37
N SER A 7 -49.12 -29.38 -9.33
CA SER A 7 -48.10 -28.39 -9.61
C SER A 7 -48.17 -27.24 -8.58
N LYS A 8 -47.01 -27.01 -7.97
CA LYS A 8 -46.39 -25.71 -7.66
C LYS A 8 -47.12 -24.74 -6.71
N LEU A 9 -46.47 -24.50 -5.57
CA LEU A 9 -46.03 -23.17 -5.11
C LEU A 9 -45.22 -23.35 -3.82
N ILE A 10 -43.90 -23.42 -3.92
CA ILE A 10 -42.99 -23.24 -2.78
C ILE A 10 -42.40 -21.86 -2.95
N ALA A 11 -42.93 -20.90 -2.19
CA ALA A 11 -42.35 -19.57 -2.07
C ALA A 11 -41.16 -19.65 -1.12
N THR A 12 -39.95 -19.80 -1.66
CA THR A 12 -38.70 -19.68 -0.90
C THR A 12 -38.38 -18.21 -0.75
N VAL A 13 -38.69 -17.64 0.41
CA VAL A 13 -38.18 -16.32 0.84
C VAL A 13 -36.72 -16.52 1.21
N ALA A 14 -35.81 -16.18 0.29
CA ALA A 14 -34.39 -16.07 0.59
C ALA A 14 -34.20 -14.82 1.45
N LEU A 15 -34.07 -15.02 2.77
CA LEU A 15 -33.66 -13.98 3.71
C LEU A 15 -32.19 -13.65 3.40
N LEU A 16 -31.96 -12.62 2.58
CA LEU A 16 -30.65 -11.99 2.44
C LEU A 16 -30.28 -11.41 3.80
N ALA A 17 -29.50 -12.16 4.58
CA ALA A 17 -28.79 -11.63 5.72
C ALA A 17 -27.83 -10.55 5.19
N ILE A 18 -28.23 -9.29 5.35
CA ILE A 18 -27.36 -8.13 5.16
C ILE A 18 -26.39 -8.17 6.35
N ALA A 19 -25.36 -8.99 6.24
CA ALA A 19 -24.20 -8.85 7.10
C ALA A 19 -23.53 -7.52 6.71
N PRO A 20 -23.29 -6.59 7.65
CA PRO A 20 -22.36 -5.51 7.35
C PRO A 20 -21.03 -6.19 7.04
N LEU A 21 -20.60 -6.08 5.79
CA LEU A 21 -19.20 -6.25 5.40
C LEU A 21 -18.44 -5.16 6.15
N ALA A 22 -18.17 -5.37 7.42
CA ALA A 22 -17.04 -4.75 8.08
C ALA A 22 -15.85 -5.22 7.26
N ALA A 23 -15.37 -4.34 6.38
CA ALA A 23 -14.08 -4.47 5.77
C ALA A 23 -13.11 -4.60 6.94
N PHE A 24 -12.74 -5.82 7.29
CA PHE A 24 -11.59 -6.07 8.12
C PHE A 24 -10.43 -5.47 7.33
N ALA A 25 -9.99 -4.27 7.71
CA ALA A 25 -8.64 -3.85 7.43
C ALA A 25 -7.79 -5.00 8.00
N ALA A 26 -7.26 -5.84 7.13
CA ALA A 26 -6.28 -6.82 7.57
C ALA A 26 -5.18 -6.01 8.23
N ASP A 27 -4.92 -6.27 9.52
CA ASP A 27 -3.85 -5.67 10.33
C ASP A 27 -2.46 -6.08 9.79
N GLY A 28 -2.24 -5.93 8.49
CA GLY A 28 -0.95 -6.03 7.87
C GLY A 28 -0.11 -4.83 8.28
N PRO A 29 1.23 -4.97 8.30
CA PRO A 29 2.11 -3.83 8.52
C PRO A 29 1.74 -2.75 7.50
N GLY A 30 1.41 -1.56 8.01
CA GLY A 30 0.97 -0.43 7.22
C GLY A 30 2.10 0.19 6.42
N HIS A 31 2.19 1.51 6.45
CA HIS A 31 3.20 2.26 5.73
C HIS A 31 3.76 3.40 6.57
N CYS A 32 4.89 3.95 6.14
CA CYS A 32 5.53 5.10 6.78
C CYS A 32 5.78 6.18 5.74
N ASN A 33 5.12 7.34 5.88
CA ASN A 33 5.38 8.52 5.05
C ASN A 33 6.44 9.39 5.73
N TYR A 34 7.41 9.89 4.99
CA TYR A 34 8.42 10.82 5.51
C TYR A 34 9.11 11.57 4.37
N THR A 35 9.83 12.64 4.71
CA THR A 35 10.72 13.33 3.78
C THR A 35 12.12 12.76 3.92
N GLN A 36 12.53 11.93 2.97
CA GLN A 36 13.90 11.44 2.89
C GLN A 36 14.83 12.58 2.52
N LYS A 37 15.64 13.06 3.47
CA LYS A 37 16.72 14.00 3.16
C LYS A 37 17.99 13.22 2.82
N ASN A 38 18.41 13.28 1.56
CA ASN A 38 19.71 12.77 1.13
C ASN A 38 20.67 13.97 0.98
N MET A 39 21.92 13.83 1.42
CA MET A 39 22.93 14.88 1.28
C MET A 39 23.43 15.04 -0.17
N PHE A 40 23.17 14.06 -1.02
CA PHE A 40 23.61 13.99 -2.42
C PHE A 40 22.48 14.20 -3.43
N ALA A 41 21.23 14.04 -3.01
CA ALA A 41 20.04 14.21 -3.84
C ALA A 41 18.92 14.78 -2.98
N GLY A 42 18.05 15.64 -3.54
CA GLY A 42 17.15 16.51 -2.79
C GLY A 42 16.27 15.82 -1.74
N PRO A 43 15.56 16.59 -0.91
CA PRO A 43 14.54 16.00 -0.05
C PRO A 43 13.48 15.35 -0.94
N PHE A 44 13.17 14.08 -0.69
CA PHE A 44 12.14 13.34 -1.41
C PHE A 44 11.00 12.96 -0.48
N LYS A 45 9.77 13.25 -0.88
CA LYS A 45 8.57 12.71 -0.23
C LYS A 45 8.42 11.25 -0.61
N VAL A 46 8.55 10.40 0.40
CA VAL A 46 8.50 8.95 0.21
C VAL A 46 7.49 8.29 1.12
N CYS A 47 7.07 7.11 0.71
CA CYS A 47 6.30 6.19 1.54
C CYS A 47 6.90 4.79 1.45
N ASP A 48 7.29 4.22 2.59
CA ASP A 48 7.82 2.86 2.67
C ASP A 48 6.74 1.90 3.15
N MET A 49 6.61 0.76 2.46
CA MET A 49 5.71 -0.32 2.85
C MET A 49 6.31 -1.70 2.53
N PRO A 50 6.11 -2.72 3.39
CA PRO A 50 5.43 -2.65 4.68
C PRO A 50 6.25 -1.93 5.77
N ALA A 51 5.57 -1.18 6.64
CA ALA A 51 6.15 -0.57 7.83
C ALA A 51 5.23 -0.74 9.03
N SER A 52 5.79 -1.13 10.18
CA SER A 52 5.07 -1.08 11.46
C SER A 52 5.22 0.31 12.10
N ALA A 53 4.37 0.62 13.08
CA ALA A 53 4.46 1.86 13.85
C ALA A 53 5.84 2.02 14.52
N ASP A 54 6.39 0.93 15.09
CA ASP A 54 7.73 0.94 15.70
C ASP A 54 8.82 1.22 14.66
N LYS A 55 8.78 0.54 13.51
CA LYS A 55 9.77 0.74 12.43
C LYS A 55 9.71 2.18 11.88
N CYS A 56 8.51 2.73 11.74
CA CYS A 56 8.33 4.12 11.30
C CYS A 56 8.83 5.12 12.35
N THR A 57 8.62 4.84 13.64
CA THR A 57 9.14 5.66 14.74
C THR A 57 10.67 5.66 14.77
N GLU A 58 11.32 4.49 14.61
CA GLU A 58 12.78 4.41 14.53
C GLU A 58 13.34 5.11 13.29
N LEU A 59 12.64 4.99 12.15
CA LEU A 59 13.00 5.71 10.93
C LEU A 59 12.96 7.23 11.16
N GLY A 60 11.96 7.74 11.88
CA GLY A 60 11.85 9.16 12.22
C GLY A 60 12.93 9.70 13.16
N LYS A 61 13.68 8.81 13.83
CA LYS A 61 14.87 9.16 14.63
C LYS A 61 16.16 9.16 13.81
N THR A 62 16.10 8.65 12.58
CA THR A 62 17.27 8.50 11.71
C THR A 62 17.37 9.72 10.80
N ASP A 63 18.57 10.28 10.72
CA ASP A 63 18.87 11.49 9.94
C ASP A 63 17.86 12.61 10.23
N ASP A 64 17.29 13.19 9.17
CA ASP A 64 16.36 14.32 9.22
C ASP A 64 14.90 13.91 8.93
N ASN A 65 14.58 12.62 9.02
CA ASN A 65 13.25 12.05 8.71
C ASN A 65 12.20 12.30 9.80
N SER A 66 12.37 13.37 10.60
CA SER A 66 11.55 13.66 11.79
C SER A 66 10.04 13.86 11.51
N ASP A 67 9.64 13.98 10.25
CA ASP A 67 8.25 14.03 9.79
C ASP A 67 7.64 12.64 9.52
N ALA A 68 8.32 11.56 9.92
CA ALA A 68 7.84 10.20 9.76
C ALA A 68 6.48 9.96 10.44
N ALA A 69 5.51 9.53 9.63
CA ALA A 69 4.14 9.26 10.06
C ALA A 69 3.68 7.89 9.55
N HIS A 70 3.32 7.02 10.50
CA HIS A 70 2.74 5.72 10.19
C HIS A 70 1.27 5.87 9.78
N GLY A 71 0.86 5.09 8.78
CA GLY A 71 -0.54 4.94 8.39
C GLY A 71 -0.88 3.48 8.14
N ASP A 72 -2.16 3.14 8.22
CA ASP A 72 -2.62 1.77 7.97
C ASP A 72 -2.65 1.45 6.47
N GLY A 73 -2.47 0.17 6.14
CA GLY A 73 -2.54 -0.32 4.76
C GLY A 73 -1.42 0.21 3.85
N ALA A 74 -1.67 0.16 2.54
CA ALA A 74 -0.69 0.53 1.52
C ALA A 74 -0.49 2.05 1.39
N CYS A 75 0.67 2.45 0.86
CA CYS A 75 0.95 3.83 0.48
C CYS A 75 -0.08 4.38 -0.52
N PRO A 76 -0.49 5.66 -0.46
CA PRO A 76 -1.46 6.24 -1.39
C PRO A 76 -1.06 6.16 -2.88
N ASP A 77 -1.99 5.87 -3.80
CA ASP A 77 -1.75 5.86 -5.26
C ASP A 77 -1.61 7.25 -5.88
N ALA A 78 -2.28 8.24 -5.30
CA ALA A 78 -2.32 9.58 -5.86
C ALA A 78 -0.94 10.26 -5.82
N GLY A 79 -0.51 10.81 -6.95
CA GLY A 79 0.69 11.66 -7.05
C GLY A 79 2.02 10.90 -7.03
N ARG A 80 2.02 9.57 -7.19
CA ARG A 80 3.25 8.78 -7.30
C ARG A 80 4.03 9.14 -8.57
N VAL A 81 5.33 9.34 -8.42
CA VAL A 81 6.32 9.51 -9.50
C VAL A 81 6.85 8.14 -9.94
N GLY A 82 7.07 7.24 -8.98
CA GLY A 82 7.45 5.86 -9.25
C GLY A 82 7.69 5.08 -7.98
N ILE A 83 8.01 3.79 -8.15
CA ILE A 83 8.18 2.83 -7.07
C ILE A 83 9.54 2.19 -7.21
N CYS A 84 10.34 2.21 -6.15
CA CYS A 84 11.53 1.39 -6.04
C CYS A 84 11.18 0.11 -5.28
N ASP A 85 11.17 -1.02 -5.99
CA ASP A 85 10.92 -2.34 -5.41
C ASP A 85 12.23 -2.96 -4.94
N MET A 86 12.41 -3.09 -3.62
CA MET A 86 13.60 -3.64 -3.00
C MET A 86 13.42 -5.13 -2.60
N GLY A 87 12.42 -5.81 -3.20
CA GLY A 87 12.12 -7.21 -2.94
C GLY A 87 11.65 -7.44 -1.50
N ASP A 88 12.33 -8.34 -0.78
CA ASP A 88 12.00 -8.68 0.61
C ASP A 88 12.12 -7.48 1.58
N ASN A 89 12.86 -6.44 1.18
CA ASN A 89 12.97 -5.20 1.96
C ASN A 89 11.77 -4.26 1.80
N GLY A 90 10.85 -4.57 0.89
CA GLY A 90 9.63 -3.82 0.63
C GLY A 90 9.74 -2.83 -0.53
N LEU A 91 8.74 -1.95 -0.60
CA LEU A 91 8.59 -0.94 -1.63
C LEU A 91 8.82 0.44 -1.03
N ARG A 92 9.55 1.28 -1.77
CA ARG A 92 9.62 2.72 -1.55
C ARG A 92 8.92 3.45 -2.67
N ILE A 93 7.87 4.18 -2.35
CA ILE A 93 7.10 4.98 -3.27
C ILE A 93 7.59 6.43 -3.20
N TYR A 94 7.90 7.04 -4.34
CA TYR A 94 8.30 8.45 -4.44
C TYR A 94 7.13 9.30 -4.95
N TYR A 95 6.91 10.48 -4.36
CA TYR A 95 5.85 11.43 -4.73
C TYR A 95 6.39 12.76 -5.29
N ASP A 96 7.70 12.94 -5.28
CA ASP A 96 8.41 14.06 -5.89
C ASP A 96 9.78 13.59 -6.41
N GLY A 97 10.48 14.49 -7.09
CA GLY A 97 11.78 14.21 -7.72
C GLY A 97 11.68 13.92 -9.22
N ASP A 98 12.85 13.88 -9.85
CA ASP A 98 13.00 13.56 -11.27
C ASP A 98 13.04 12.03 -11.45
N PRO A 99 12.16 11.42 -12.28
CA PRO A 99 12.09 9.97 -12.44
C PRO A 99 13.41 9.31 -12.85
N ASP A 100 14.18 9.94 -13.73
CA ASP A 100 15.44 9.37 -14.25
C ASP A 100 16.49 9.31 -13.13
N GLY A 101 16.59 10.38 -12.34
CA GLY A 101 17.45 10.41 -11.15
C GLY A 101 17.03 9.41 -10.08
N LEU A 102 15.73 9.25 -9.87
CA LEU A 102 15.17 8.30 -8.90
C LEU A 102 15.37 6.85 -9.33
N GLU A 103 15.24 6.54 -10.62
CA GLU A 103 15.53 5.21 -11.19
C GLU A 103 16.99 4.81 -10.94
N ILE A 104 17.92 5.72 -11.23
CA ILE A 104 19.35 5.51 -10.96
C ILE A 104 19.58 5.28 -9.45
N GLY A 105 18.98 6.12 -8.61
CA GLY A 105 19.05 5.97 -7.15
C GLY A 105 18.47 4.66 -6.63
N CYS A 106 17.39 4.17 -7.25
CA CYS A 106 16.78 2.88 -6.94
C CYS A 106 17.73 1.73 -7.29
N GLY A 107 18.36 1.78 -8.46
CA GLY A 107 19.35 0.78 -8.88
C GLY A 107 20.55 0.70 -7.94
N PHE A 108 21.03 1.83 -7.41
CA PHE A 108 22.11 1.84 -6.40
C PHE A 108 21.69 1.23 -5.06
N GLN A 109 20.40 1.26 -4.72
CA GLN A 109 19.84 0.62 -3.54
C GLN A 109 19.58 -0.89 -3.76
N GLY A 110 19.87 -1.41 -4.95
CA GLY A 110 19.60 -2.80 -5.34
C GLY A 110 18.13 -3.08 -5.62
N GLY A 111 17.32 -2.03 -5.84
CA GLY A 111 15.92 -2.15 -6.19
C GLY A 111 15.66 -2.14 -7.70
N GLU A 112 14.47 -2.58 -8.07
CA GLU A 112 13.92 -2.46 -9.42
C GLU A 112 12.99 -1.24 -9.49
N TRP A 113 13.27 -0.33 -10.42
CA TRP A 113 12.41 0.82 -10.64
C TRP A 113 11.16 0.43 -11.43
N LYS A 114 9.99 0.81 -10.91
CA LYS A 114 8.69 0.59 -11.53
C LYS A 114 8.03 1.94 -11.73
N THR A 115 7.85 2.31 -12.99
CA THR A 115 7.03 3.47 -13.35
C THR A 115 5.56 3.13 -13.08
N THR A 116 4.79 4.10 -12.57
CA THR A 116 3.35 3.90 -12.38
C THR A 116 2.73 3.49 -13.71
N ALA A 117 2.03 2.36 -13.75
CA ALA A 117 1.20 2.01 -14.89
C ALA A 117 0.25 3.20 -15.15
N LYS A 118 0.38 3.79 -16.34
CA LYS A 118 -0.40 4.92 -16.79
C LYS A 118 -1.87 4.55 -16.98
#